data_AF-A0A1Y2TIM6-F1
#
_entry.id   AF-A0A1Y2TIM6-F1
#
_cell.length_a   1.000
_cell.length_b   1.000
_cell.length_c   1.000
_cell.angle_alpha   90.00
_cell.angle_beta   90.00
_cell.angle_gamma   90.00
#
_symmetry.space_group_name_H-M   'P 1'
#
loop_
_entity.id
_entity.type
_entity.pdbx_description
1 polymer ?
#
loop_
_entity_poly.entity_id
_entity_poly.type
_entity_poly.pdbx_seq_one_letter_code
_entity_poly.pdbx_strand_id
1 'polypeptide(L)'
;EECGRFFDQVHKLNHHKRYHDRKHECPYEGCDKKFGTKTHLDRHINDKHVKSKAYHCIEPTCPYYKGGKAFPRKDNWRRHMVKKH
;
A
#
# COMPACT_ATOMS: atom_id res chain seq x y z
N GLU A 1 -7.25 8.76 -22.60
CA GLU A 1 -8.44 8.45 -23.42
C GLU A 1 -9.61 8.11 -22.50
N GLU A 2 -10.83 8.47 -22.91
CA GLU A 2 -11.95 8.86 -22.05
C GLU A 2 -12.36 7.84 -20.98
N CYS A 3 -12.11 8.18 -19.72
CA CYS A 3 -12.46 7.35 -18.56
C CYS A 3 -13.97 7.32 -18.24
N GLY A 4 -14.81 8.13 -18.92
CA GLY A 4 -16.27 8.18 -18.73
C GLY A 4 -16.76 8.50 -17.31
N ARG A 5 -15.86 8.86 -16.38
CA ARG A 5 -16.19 9.14 -14.97
C ARG A 5 -16.51 10.61 -14.76
N PHE A 6 -17.69 10.86 -14.23
CA PHE A 6 -18.15 12.18 -13.83
C PHE A 6 -17.95 12.39 -12.33
N PHE A 7 -17.55 13.60 -11.95
CA PHE A 7 -17.35 13.99 -10.56
C PHE A 7 -18.09 15.30 -10.28
N ASP A 8 -18.77 15.35 -9.15
CA ASP A 8 -19.52 16.50 -8.64
C ASP A 8 -18.61 17.62 -8.11
N GLN A 9 -17.33 17.33 -7.87
CA GLN A 9 -16.39 18.23 -7.21
C GLN A 9 -15.02 18.26 -7.92
N VAL A 10 -14.47 19.47 -8.09
CA VAL A 10 -13.21 19.71 -8.81
C VAL A 10 -12.03 19.00 -8.14
N HIS A 11 -11.95 18.98 -6.81
CA HIS A 11 -10.85 18.31 -6.11
C HIS A 11 -10.88 16.78 -6.34
N LYS A 12 -12.07 16.17 -6.46
CA LYS A 12 -12.23 14.74 -6.78
C LYS A 12 -11.79 14.46 -8.21
N LEU A 13 -12.16 15.32 -9.16
CA LEU A 13 -11.68 15.25 -10.55
C LEU A 13 -10.15 15.37 -10.63
N ASN A 14 -9.56 16.34 -9.92
CA ASN A 14 -8.11 16.53 -9.89
C ASN A 14 -7.38 15.33 -9.27
N HIS A 15 -7.92 14.75 -8.19
CA HIS A 15 -7.41 13.51 -7.63
C HIS A 15 -7.53 12.34 -8.62
N HIS A 16 -8.66 12.24 -9.32
CA HIS A 16 -8.87 11.22 -10.35
C HIS A 16 -7.85 11.31 -11.49
N LYS A 17 -7.52 12.52 -11.96
CA LYS A 17 -6.52 12.73 -13.02
C LYS A 17 -5.14 12.14 -12.67
N ARG A 18 -4.76 12.10 -11.39
CA ARG A 18 -3.51 11.45 -10.92
C ARG A 18 -3.46 9.94 -11.19
N TYR A 19 -4.60 9.29 -11.39
CA TYR A 19 -4.64 7.87 -11.75
C TYR A 19 -4.30 7.60 -13.21
N HIS A 20 -4.46 8.59 -14.08
CA HIS A 20 -4.06 8.54 -15.48
C HIS A 20 -2.60 8.97 -15.63
N ASP A 21 -2.21 10.05 -14.95
CA ASP A 21 -0.84 10.56 -14.90
C ASP A 21 -0.01 9.82 -13.84
N ARG A 22 0.08 8.48 -13.89
CA ARG A 22 0.86 7.68 -12.91
C ARG A 22 2.37 7.91 -13.05
N LYS A 23 2.82 9.12 -12.74
CA LYS A 23 4.19 9.62 -12.92
C LYS A 23 5.22 9.02 -11.98
N HIS A 24 4.79 8.27 -10.97
CA HIS A 24 5.68 7.68 -9.97
C HIS A 24 5.88 6.20 -10.28
N GLU A 25 6.96 5.90 -10.98
CA GLU A 25 7.33 4.56 -11.43
C GLU A 25 8.26 3.88 -10.42
N CYS A 26 8.17 2.56 -10.32
CA CYS A 26 9.07 1.80 -9.48
C CYS A 26 10.49 1.76 -10.09
N PRO A 27 11.54 2.11 -9.32
CA PRO A 27 12.91 2.11 -9.85
C PRO A 27 13.57 0.73 -9.84
N TYR A 28 12.88 -0.33 -9.39
CA TYR A 28 13.43 -1.68 -9.34
C TYR A 28 13.32 -2.37 -10.69
N GLU A 29 14.44 -2.90 -11.17
CA GLU A 29 14.52 -3.67 -12.40
C GLU A 29 13.50 -4.83 -12.39
N GLY A 30 12.72 -4.96 -13.47
CA GLY A 30 11.65 -5.97 -13.58
C GLY A 30 10.35 -5.63 -12.85
N CYS A 31 10.17 -4.40 -12.34
CA CYS A 31 8.94 -3.97 -11.69
C CYS A 31 8.22 -2.82 -12.44
N ASP A 32 7.22 -3.16 -13.25
CA ASP A 32 6.47 -2.17 -14.07
C ASP A 32 5.37 -1.40 -13.32
N LYS A 33 5.47 -1.30 -11.98
CA LYS A 33 4.40 -0.68 -11.18
C LYS A 33 4.52 0.84 -11.18
N LYS A 34 3.43 1.49 -11.59
CA LYS A 34 3.27 2.96 -11.58
C LYS A 34 2.20 3.41 -10.60
N PHE A 35 2.41 4.54 -9.96
CA PHE A 35 1.53 5.11 -8.94
C PHE A 35 1.23 6.59 -9.21
N GLY A 36 0.04 7.03 -8.80
CA GLY A 36 -0.36 8.43 -8.92
C GLY A 36 0.19 9.35 -7.82
N THR A 37 0.81 8.79 -6.76
CA THR A 37 1.41 9.58 -5.66
C THR A 37 2.71 8.95 -5.18
N LYS A 38 3.66 9.80 -4.74
CA LYS A 38 4.94 9.36 -4.17
C LYS A 38 4.76 8.48 -2.94
N THR A 39 3.85 8.82 -2.03
CA THR A 39 3.55 8.01 -0.83
C THR A 39 3.13 6.57 -1.17
N HIS A 40 2.39 6.37 -2.26
CA HIS A 40 2.01 5.03 -2.70
C HIS A 40 3.19 4.25 -3.31
N LEU A 41 4.08 4.93 -4.04
CA LEU A 41 5.31 4.35 -4.55
C LEU A 41 6.25 3.94 -3.41
N ASP A 42 6.54 4.84 -2.47
CA ASP A 42 7.44 4.56 -1.34
C ASP A 42 6.95 3.37 -0.52
N ARG A 43 5.63 3.30 -0.29
CA ARG A 43 4.99 2.16 0.37
C ARG A 43 5.16 0.87 -0.42
N HIS A 44 4.97 0.92 -1.75
CA HIS A 44 5.16 -0.25 -2.60
C HIS A 44 6.60 -0.77 -2.54
N ILE A 45 7.58 0.14 -2.63
CA ILE A 45 9.00 -0.18 -2.54
C ILE A 45 9.30 -0.85 -1.19
N ASN A 46 8.83 -0.25 -0.09
CA ASN A 46 8.98 -0.82 1.24
C ASN A 46 8.38 -2.22 1.34
N ASP A 47 7.17 -2.45 0.82
CA ASP A 47 6.46 -3.72 1.02
C ASP A 47 6.96 -4.86 0.11
N LYS A 48 7.41 -4.54 -1.09
CA LYS A 48 7.71 -5.54 -2.15
C LYS A 48 9.19 -5.76 -2.35
N HIS A 49 10.00 -4.73 -2.19
CA HIS A 49 11.41 -4.78 -2.54
C HIS A 49 12.30 -4.76 -1.30
N VAL A 50 12.06 -3.83 -0.38
CA VAL A 50 12.93 -3.65 0.80
C VAL A 50 12.52 -4.57 1.96
N LYS A 51 11.21 -4.65 2.26
CA LYS A 51 10.62 -5.35 3.42
C LYS A 51 11.20 -4.90 4.78
N SER A 52 11.64 -3.65 4.90
CA SER A 52 12.33 -3.15 6.11
C SER A 52 11.44 -3.00 7.34
N LYS A 53 10.12 -2.92 7.17
CA LYS A 53 9.15 -2.81 8.28
C LYS A 53 8.39 -4.10 8.46
N ALA A 54 8.40 -4.58 9.70
CA ALA A 54 7.69 -5.79 10.12
C ALA A 54 6.87 -5.48 11.39
N TYR A 55 5.58 -5.80 11.35
CA TYR A 55 4.66 -5.68 12.47
C TYR A 55 4.24 -7.08 12.91
N HIS A 56 4.43 -7.39 14.19
CA HIS A 56 4.10 -8.69 14.77
C HIS A 56 2.82 -8.59 15.61
N CYS A 57 2.05 -9.67 15.65
CA CYS A 57 0.97 -9.83 16.61
C CYS A 57 1.54 -9.88 18.04
N ILE A 58 0.74 -9.46 19.02
CA ILE A 58 1.09 -9.51 20.44
C ILE A 58 0.53 -10.77 21.14
N GLU A 59 -0.39 -11.49 20.49
CA GLU A 59 -0.99 -12.71 21.04
C GLU A 59 -0.03 -13.90 20.93
N PRO A 60 0.41 -14.52 22.04
CA PRO A 60 1.47 -15.54 22.03
C PRO A 60 1.16 -16.80 21.21
N THR A 61 -0.11 -17.15 21.08
CA THR A 61 -0.57 -18.33 20.33
C THR A 61 -0.80 -18.02 18.84
N CYS A 62 -0.68 -16.76 18.43
CA CYS A 62 -0.91 -16.35 17.06
C CYS A 62 0.32 -16.69 16.17
N PRO A 63 0.15 -17.25 14.96
CA PRO A 63 1.26 -17.51 14.03
C PRO A 63 2.05 -16.26 13.60
N TYR A 64 1.49 -15.07 13.86
CA TYR A 64 2.13 -13.79 13.58
C TYR A 64 2.80 -13.17 14.82
N TYR A 65 2.85 -13.91 15.94
CA TYR A 65 3.55 -13.49 17.15
C TYR A 65 5.04 -13.29 16.89
N LYS A 66 5.71 -12.58 17.79
CA LYS A 66 7.15 -12.30 17.72
C LYS A 66 7.95 -13.58 17.45
N GLY A 67 8.76 -13.57 16.39
CA GLY A 67 9.52 -14.74 15.92
C GLY A 67 8.81 -15.58 14.84
N GLY A 68 7.53 -15.29 14.56
CA GLY A 68 6.76 -15.86 13.47
C GLY A 68 6.65 -14.93 12.25
N LYS A 69 5.57 -15.09 11.47
CA LYS A 69 5.33 -14.24 10.29
C LYS A 69 5.01 -12.81 10.71
N ALA A 70 5.43 -11.84 9.90
CA ALA A 70 5.13 -10.42 10.16
C ALA A 70 4.30 -9.79 9.05
N PHE A 71 3.53 -8.78 9.42
CA PHE A 71 2.86 -7.92 8.45
C PHE A 71 3.84 -6.85 7.97
N PRO A 72 3.96 -6.60 6.66
CA PRO A 72 4.81 -5.50 6.16
C PRO A 72 4.22 -4.12 6.46
N ARG A 73 2.94 -4.06 6.85
CA ARG A 73 2.17 -2.82 7.03
C ARG A 73 1.38 -2.78 8.33
N LYS A 74 1.38 -1.61 8.97
CA LYS A 74 0.66 -1.35 10.23
C LYS A 74 -0.85 -1.51 10.10
N ASP A 75 -1.45 -1.08 9.00
CA ASP A 75 -2.90 -1.20 8.81
C ASP A 75 -3.36 -2.64 8.60
N ASN A 76 -2.53 -3.48 7.95
CA ASN A 76 -2.79 -4.91 7.87
C ASN A 76 -2.73 -5.57 9.25
N TRP A 77 -1.71 -5.23 10.04
CA TRP A 77 -1.61 -5.68 11.42
C TRP A 77 -2.80 -5.22 12.28
N ARG A 78 -3.18 -3.94 12.23
CA ARG A 78 -4.37 -3.44 12.97
C ARG A 78 -5.63 -4.20 12.60
N ARG A 79 -5.86 -4.41 11.30
CA ARG A 79 -7.02 -5.16 10.81
C ARG A 79 -6.97 -6.61 11.27
N HIS A 80 -5.79 -7.22 11.30
CA HIS A 80 -5.60 -8.56 11.82
C HIS A 80 -6.00 -8.63 13.29
N MET A 81 -5.50 -7.70 14.13
CA MET A 81 -5.86 -7.62 15.54
C MET A 81 -7.39 -7.59 15.66
N VAL A 82 -8.05 -6.54 15.15
CA VAL A 82 -9.52 -6.36 15.28
C VAL A 82 -10.37 -7.54 14.78
N LYS A 83 -9.89 -8.31 13.79
CA LYS A 83 -10.68 -9.41 13.18
C LYS A 83 -10.36 -10.78 13.76
N LYS A 84 -9.23 -10.95 14.45
CA LYS A 84 -8.77 -12.25 14.93
C LYS A 84 -8.65 -12.31 16.45
N HIS A 85 -8.59 -11.15 17.10
CA HIS A 85 -8.40 -10.94 18.52
C HIS A 85 -9.33 -9.80 18.99
#